data_AF-A0A2V7GL01-F1
#
_entry.id   AF-A0A2V7GL01-F1
#
_cell.length_a   1.000
_cell.length_b   1.000
_cell.length_c   1.000
_cell.angle_alpha   90.00
_cell.angle_beta   90.00
_cell.angle_gamma   90.00
#
_symmetry.space_group_name_H-M   'P 1'
#
loop_
_entity.id
_entity.type
_entity.pdbx_description
1 polymer ?
#
loop_
_entity_poly.entity_id
_entity_poly.type
_entity_poly.pdbx_seq_one_letter_code
_entity_poly.pdbx_strand_id
1 'polypeptide(L)' 'AAADHQTHNARALADAGAAVLLVERNLSPPSLARLITDLLTDRARLAGLAQKARGRGHPEAARDVVSRILTLVQVA' A
#
# COMPACT_ATOMS: atom_id res chain seq x y z
N ALA A 1 -13.53 -9.37 -12.04
CA ALA A 1 -12.54 -8.85 -11.08
C ALA A 1 -13.25 -8.53 -9.76
N ALA A 2 -12.60 -8.71 -8.61
CA ALA A 2 -13.17 -8.45 -7.28
C ALA A 2 -13.56 -6.97 -7.13
N ALA A 3 -14.85 -6.66 -7.29
CA ALA A 3 -15.59 -5.43 -6.94
C ALA A 3 -14.80 -4.15 -6.58
N ASP A 4 -13.91 -3.64 -7.44
CA ASP A 4 -13.09 -2.42 -7.22
C ASP A 4 -12.28 -2.38 -5.90
N HIS A 5 -12.17 -3.52 -5.19
CA HIS A 5 -11.51 -3.59 -3.89
C HIS A 5 -10.02 -3.22 -3.97
N GLN A 6 -9.39 -3.48 -5.13
CA GLN A 6 -7.99 -3.13 -5.35
C GLN A 6 -7.77 -1.61 -5.39
N THR A 7 -8.71 -0.84 -5.92
CA THR A 7 -8.64 0.62 -5.89
C THR A 7 -8.75 1.14 -4.46
N HIS A 8 -9.61 0.55 -3.63
CA HIS A 8 -9.72 0.91 -2.22
C HIS A 8 -8.41 0.66 -1.47
N ASN A 9 -7.83 -0.53 -1.62
CA ASN A 9 -6.54 -0.87 -1.01
C ASN A 9 -5.43 0.08 -1.44
N ALA A 10 -5.34 0.40 -2.73
CA ALA A 10 -4.32 1.30 -3.24
C ALA A 10 -4.52 2.75 -2.74
N ARG A 11 -5.78 3.20 -2.65
CA ARG A 11 -6.12 4.52 -2.10
C ARG A 11 -5.77 4.65 -0.63
N ALA A 12 -5.97 3.60 0.18
CA ALA A 12 -5.60 3.61 1.60
C ALA A 12 -4.08 3.83 1.85
N LEU A 13 -3.22 3.45 0.91
CA LEU A 13 -1.79 3.76 0.94
C LEU A 13 -1.48 5.14 0.35
N ALA A 14 -2.11 5.50 -0.77
CA ALA A 14 -1.89 6.79 -1.42
C ALA A 14 -2.34 7.97 -0.55
N ASP A 15 -3.49 7.88 0.09
CA ASP A 15 -4.03 8.93 0.97
C ASP A 15 -3.16 9.10 2.24
N ALA A 16 -2.51 8.02 2.70
CA ALA A 16 -1.50 8.09 3.76
C ALA A 16 -0.15 8.68 3.28
N GLY A 17 -0.03 9.00 2.00
CA GLY A 17 1.23 9.43 1.37
C GLY A 17 2.30 8.33 1.34
N ALA A 18 1.91 7.07 1.41
CA ALA A 18 2.80 5.91 1.38
C ALA A 18 2.99 5.33 -0.03
N ALA A 19 2.17 5.73 -1.00
CA ALA A 19 2.24 5.27 -2.38
C ALA A 19 1.76 6.34 -3.36
N VAL A 20 2.00 6.12 -4.66
CA VAL A 20 1.35 6.87 -5.73
C VAL A 20 0.37 5.94 -6.45
N LEU A 21 -0.89 6.35 -6.57
CA LEU A 21 -1.93 5.59 -7.26
C LEU A 21 -1.98 5.96 -8.74
N LEU A 22 -1.61 5.01 -9.61
CA LEU A 22 -1.83 5.09 -11.05
C LEU A 22 -3.04 4.22 -11.43
N VAL A 23 -4.19 4.86 -11.60
CA VAL A 23 -5.45 4.18 -11.99
C VAL A 23 -5.38 3.63 -13.41
N GLU A 24 -6.07 2.53 -13.68
CA GLU A 24 -6.04 1.81 -14.97
C GLU A 24 -6.33 2.71 -16.18
N ARG A 25 -7.34 3.58 -16.10
CA ARG A 25 -7.66 4.55 -17.17
C ARG A 25 -6.51 5.51 -17.53
N ASN A 26 -5.55 5.69 -16.61
CA ASN A 26 -4.37 6.53 -16.81
C ASN A 26 -3.09 5.68 -17.04
N LEU A 27 -3.20 4.35 -16.99
CA LEU A 27 -2.08 3.44 -17.13
C LEU A 27 -1.75 3.24 -18.62
N SER A 28 -0.56 3.66 -19.00
CA SER A 28 0.03 3.40 -20.30
C SER A 28 1.55 3.24 -20.13
N PRO A 29 2.25 2.60 -21.09
CA PRO A 29 3.71 2.52 -21.04
C PRO A 29 4.40 3.87 -20.79
N PRO A 30 4.06 4.98 -21.49
CA PRO A 30 4.71 6.27 -21.22
C PRO A 30 4.31 6.88 -19.87
N SER A 31 3.06 6.69 -19.40
CA SER A 31 2.67 7.26 -18.10
C SER A 31 3.35 6.55 -16.94
N LEU A 32 3.51 5.23 -17.02
CA LEU A 32 4.25 4.43 -16.05
C LEU A 32 5.74 4.79 -16.04
N ALA A 33 6.37 4.86 -17.22
CA ALA A 33 7.78 5.21 -17.34
C ALA A 33 8.05 6.59 -16.72
N ARG A 34 7.24 7.59 -17.06
CA ARG A 34 7.34 8.94 -16.48
C ARG A 34 7.22 8.91 -14.96
N LEU A 35 6.21 8.22 -14.42
CA LEU A 35 6.00 8.15 -12.98
C LEU A 35 7.21 7.54 -12.24
N ILE A 36 7.79 6.47 -12.79
CA ILE A 36 8.98 5.84 -12.23
C ILE A 36 10.17 6.80 -12.29
N THR A 37 10.42 7.42 -13.45
CA THR A 37 11.52 8.38 -13.63
C THR A 37 11.40 9.55 -12.66
N ASP A 38 10.22 10.15 -12.53
CA ASP A 38 9.97 11.28 -11.62
C ASP A 38 10.25 10.92 -10.15
N LEU A 39 9.93 9.69 -9.73
CA LEU A 39 10.24 9.23 -8.37
C LEU A 39 11.73 8.95 -8.18
N LEU A 40 12.43 8.44 -9.21
CA LEU A 40 13.86 8.17 -9.11
C LEU A 40 14.71 9.45 -9.10
N THR A 41 14.25 10.50 -9.78
CA THR A 41 14.92 11.81 -9.85
C THR A 41 14.65 12.66 -8.61
N ASP A 42 13.47 12.54 -7.99
CA ASP A 42 13.15 13.18 -6.70
C ASP A 42 13.39 12.24 -5.52
N ARG A 43 14.65 12.18 -5.08
CA ARG A 43 15.08 11.33 -3.95
C ARG A 43 14.37 11.66 -2.64
N ALA A 44 14.06 12.93 -2.39
CA ALA A 44 13.41 13.35 -1.16
C ALA A 44 11.97 12.83 -1.10
N ARG A 45 11.23 12.96 -2.21
CA ARG A 45 9.89 12.41 -2.34
C ARG A 45 9.88 10.89 -2.21
N LEU A 46 10.79 10.19 -2.88
CA LEU A 46 10.89 8.73 -2.79
C LEU A 46 11.21 8.26 -1.37
N ALA A 47 12.11 8.94 -0.67
CA ALA A 47 12.42 8.65 0.73
C ALA A 47 11.21 8.88 1.64
N GLY A 48 10.45 9.96 1.42
CA GLY A 48 9.21 10.25 2.16
C GLY A 48 8.13 9.19 1.96
N LEU A 49 7.90 8.74 0.72
CA LEU A 49 7.00 7.63 0.42
C LEU A 49 7.44 6.35 1.15
N ALA A 50 8.73 6.02 1.07
CA ALA A 50 9.28 4.82 1.70
C ALA A 50 9.18 4.84 3.23
N GLN A 51 9.40 6.00 3.86
CA GLN A 51 9.25 6.15 5.31
C GLN A 51 7.79 5.93 5.74
N LYS A 52 6.84 6.56 5.04
CA LYS A 52 5.41 6.40 5.31
C LYS A 52 4.93 4.99 5.04
N ALA A 53 5.38 4.35 3.95
CA ALA A 53 5.07 2.97 3.62
C ALA A 53 5.52 1.99 4.71
N ARG A 54 6.74 2.16 5.25
CA ARG A 54 7.21 1.35 6.38
C ARG A 54 6.32 1.52 7.62
N GLY A 55 5.87 2.73 7.90
CA GLY A 55 4.94 3.01 9.00
C GLY A 55 3.54 2.39 8.84
N ARG A 56 3.15 1.99 7.63
CA ARG A 56 1.88 1.30 7.34
C ARG A 56 2.01 -0.22 7.35
N GLY A 57 3.24 -0.74 7.41
CA GLY A 57 3.46 -2.18 7.54
C GLY A 57 2.98 -2.67 8.90
N HIS A 58 2.39 -3.86 8.91
CA HIS A 58 2.04 -4.59 10.13
C HIS A 58 2.80 -5.92 10.16
N PRO A 59 4.10 -5.93 10.52
CA PRO A 59 4.94 -7.13 10.48
C PRO A 59 4.36 -8.31 11.27
N GLU A 60 3.71 -8.01 12.39
CA GLU A 60 3.10 -9.01 13.28
C GLU A 60 1.64 -9.35 12.94
N ALA A 61 1.06 -8.82 11.85
CA ALA A 61 -0.37 -8.97 11.57
C ALA A 61 -0.84 -10.44 11.58
N ALA A 62 -0.08 -11.33 10.96
CA ALA A 62 -0.42 -12.76 10.94
C ALA A 62 -0.41 -13.37 12.35
N ARG A 63 0.60 -13.01 13.16
CA ARG A 63 0.70 -13.43 14.55
C ARG A 63 -0.49 -12.92 15.36
N ASP A 64 -0.81 -11.63 15.23
CA ASP A 64 -1.92 -10.99 15.95
C ASP A 64 -3.27 -11.64 15.60
N VAL A 65 -3.50 -11.93 14.32
CA VAL A 65 -4.70 -12.63 13.85
C VAL A 65 -4.81 -14.00 14.50
N VAL A 66 -3.73 -14.80 14.49
CA VAL A 66 -3.71 -16.13 15.09
C VAL A 66 -3.97 -16.06 16.60
N SER A 67 -3.30 -15.15 17.31
CA SER A 67 -3.50 -14.96 18.75
C SER A 67 -4.96 -14.62 19.09
N ARG A 68 -5.61 -13.77 18.29
CA ARG A 68 -7.03 -13.43 18.47
C ARG A 68 -7.95 -14.63 18.22
N ILE A 69 -7.69 -15.42 17.18
CA ILE A 69 -8.45 -16.64 16.89
C ILE A 69 -8.35 -17.62 18.07
N LEU A 70 -7.14 -17.88 18.57
CA LEU A 70 -6.93 -18.79 19.71
C LEU A 70 -7.65 -18.29 20.97
N THR A 71 -7.62 -16.98 21.24
CA THR A 71 -8.35 -16.38 22.37
C THR A 71 -9.85 -16.65 22.28
N LEU A 72 -10.45 -16.50 21.10
CA LEU A 72 -11.89 -16.73 20.91
C LEU A 72 -12.28 -18.20 21.07
N VAL A 73 -11.42 -19.12 20.64
CA VAL A 73 -11.68 -20.56 20.73
C VAL A 73 -11.48 -21.12 22.14
N GLN A 74 -10.61 -20.50 22.96
CA GLN A 74 -10.38 -20.91 24.36
C GLN A 74 -11.45 -20.42 25.35
N VAL A 75 -12.29 -19.47 24.93
CA VAL A 75 -13.43 -18.96 25.71
C VAL A 75 -14.71 -19.77 25.43
N ALA A 76 -14.68 -20.67 24.45
CA ALA A 76 -15.74 -21.64 24.14
C ALA A 76 -15.48 -22.98 24.84
#